data_AF-C6ARA0-F1
#
_entry.id   AF-C6ARA0-F1
#
_cell.length_a   1.000
_cell.length_b   1.000
_cell.length_c   1.000
_cell.angle_alpha   90.00
_cell.angle_beta   90.00
_cell.angle_gamma   90.00
#
_symmetry.space_group_name_H-M   'P 1'
#
loop_
_entity.id
_entity.type
_entity.pdbx_description
1 polymer ?
#
loop_
_entity_poly.entity_id
_entity_poly.type
_entity_poly.pdbx_seq_one_letter_code
_entity_poly.pdbx_strand_id
1 'polypeptide(L)'
;MQHIRNIETEESRRDTRWNAARTMGDCRAYMANEAQRMGALGFTFLRRPEHSIRGPSWLRGAAASVEEHYRYAREIMGITDIDQLYA
;
A
#
# COMPACT_ATOMS: atom_id res chain seq x y z
N MET A 1 -7.86 11.09 -26.68
CA MET A 1 -7.32 9.97 -25.88
C MET A 1 -7.89 8.68 -26.44
N GLN A 2 -7.08 7.90 -27.18
CA GLN A 2 -7.52 6.61 -27.69
C GLN A 2 -7.56 5.60 -26.53
N HIS A 3 -8.74 5.02 -26.28
CA HIS A 3 -8.88 3.86 -25.40
C HIS A 3 -8.23 2.67 -26.08
N ILE A 4 -7.08 2.23 -25.58
CA ILE A 4 -6.50 0.94 -25.94
C ILE A 4 -7.44 -0.12 -25.39
N ARG A 5 -8.23 -0.75 -26.26
CA ARG A 5 -9.05 -1.91 -25.93
C ARG A 5 -8.12 -3.12 -25.84
N ASN A 6 -8.19 -3.86 -24.73
CA ASN A 6 -7.47 -5.12 -24.45
C ASN A 6 -6.01 -5.02 -23.95
N ILE A 7 -5.70 -4.14 -22.99
CA ILE A 7 -4.49 -4.34 -22.13
C ILE A 7 -4.84 -5.15 -20.87
N GLU A 8 -6.05 -5.70 -20.79
CA GLU A 8 -6.47 -6.44 -19.61
C GLU A 8 -5.75 -7.80 -19.54
N THR A 9 -4.79 -7.92 -18.62
CA THR A 9 -4.14 -9.19 -18.29
C THR A 9 -4.89 -9.88 -17.13
N GLU A 10 -4.60 -11.14 -16.84
CA GLU A 10 -5.18 -11.80 -15.64
C GLU A 10 -4.82 -11.04 -14.35
N GLU A 11 -3.66 -10.39 -14.34
CA GLU A 11 -3.20 -9.52 -13.25
C GLU A 11 -3.99 -8.21 -13.19
N SER A 12 -4.35 -7.59 -14.32
CA SER A 12 -5.24 -6.42 -14.31
C SER A 12 -6.67 -6.81 -13.93
N ARG A 13 -7.08 -8.06 -14.18
CA ARG A 13 -8.36 -8.59 -13.70
C ARG A 13 -8.36 -8.87 -12.21
N ARG A 14 -7.22 -9.14 -11.56
CA ARG A 14 -7.13 -9.18 -10.08
C ARG A 14 -7.36 -7.81 -9.46
N ASP A 15 -7.17 -6.74 -10.22
CA ASP A 15 -7.60 -5.38 -9.89
C ASP A 15 -9.11 -5.16 -10.08
N THR A 16 -9.90 -6.24 -10.15
CA THR A 16 -11.37 -6.21 -10.17
C THR A 16 -11.95 -5.41 -9.01
N ARG A 17 -11.21 -5.24 -7.90
CA ARG A 17 -11.63 -4.37 -6.79
C ARG A 17 -11.74 -2.90 -7.22
N TRP A 18 -10.80 -2.40 -8.02
CA TRP A 18 -10.88 -1.06 -8.59
C TRP A 18 -12.01 -0.96 -9.63
N ASN A 19 -12.08 -1.92 -10.55
CA ASN A 19 -13.12 -1.94 -11.58
C ASN A 19 -14.54 -2.18 -11.01
N ALA A 20 -14.64 -2.70 -9.79
CA ALA A 20 -15.89 -2.87 -9.06
C ALA A 20 -16.23 -1.69 -8.14
N ALA A 21 -15.35 -0.69 -8.00
CA ALA A 21 -15.63 0.49 -7.19
C ALA A 21 -16.77 1.31 -7.80
N ARG A 22 -17.88 1.48 -7.07
CA ARG A 22 -19.06 2.21 -7.54
C ARG A 22 -19.28 3.52 -6.78
N THR A 23 -18.60 3.68 -5.65
CA THR A 23 -18.73 4.82 -4.76
C THR A 23 -17.36 5.35 -4.35
N MET A 24 -17.33 6.59 -3.83
CA MET A 24 -16.11 7.13 -3.21
C MET A 24 -15.65 6.31 -2.00
N GLY A 25 -16.57 5.62 -1.32
CA GLY A 25 -16.25 4.68 -0.24
C GLY A 25 -15.46 3.48 -0.75
N ASP A 26 -15.85 2.92 -1.90
CA ASP A 26 -15.14 1.80 -2.52
C ASP A 26 -13.74 2.22 -3.00
N CYS A 27 -13.62 3.42 -3.58
CA CYS A 27 -12.32 3.98 -3.95
C CYS A 27 -11.40 4.15 -2.74
N ARG A 28 -11.93 4.66 -1.62
CA ARG A 28 -11.19 4.79 -0.36
C ARG A 28 -10.75 3.42 0.18
N ALA A 29 -11.66 2.45 0.23
CA ALA A 29 -11.34 1.10 0.67
C ALA A 29 -10.27 0.44 -0.21
N TYR A 30 -10.33 0.63 -1.52
CA TYR A 30 -9.30 0.18 -2.44
C TYR A 30 -7.93 0.82 -2.15
N MET A 31 -7.88 2.15 -2.06
CA MET A 31 -6.65 2.89 -1.77
C MET A 31 -6.03 2.49 -0.43
N ALA A 32 -6.84 2.28 0.60
CA ALA A 32 -6.38 1.80 1.90
C ALA A 32 -5.76 0.41 1.82
N ASN A 33 -6.40 -0.53 1.10
CA ASN A 33 -5.87 -1.87 0.89
C ASN A 33 -4.54 -1.85 0.12
N GLU A 34 -4.44 -1.03 -0.92
CA GLU A 34 -3.20 -0.96 -1.71
C GLU A 34 -2.07 -0.31 -0.91
N ALA A 35 -2.37 0.71 -0.11
CA ALA A 35 -1.41 1.30 0.82
C ALA A 35 -0.91 0.26 1.84
N GLN A 36 -1.79 -0.53 2.46
CA GLN A 36 -1.39 -1.62 3.36
C GLN A 36 -0.51 -2.66 2.66
N ARG A 37 -0.87 -3.03 1.42
CA ARG A 37 -0.09 -3.97 0.61
C ARG A 37 1.32 -3.44 0.33
N MET A 38 1.44 -2.17 -0.02
CA MET A 38 2.75 -1.52 -0.26
C MET A 38 3.58 -1.46 1.01
N GLY A 39 2.97 -1.19 2.17
CA GLY A 39 3.64 -1.31 3.46
C GLY A 39 4.18 -2.73 3.72
N ALA A 40 3.38 -3.77 3.47
CA ALA A 40 3.77 -5.16 3.69
C ALA A 40 4.90 -5.62 2.72
N LEU A 41 4.81 -5.21 1.45
CA LEU A 41 5.85 -5.46 0.46
C LEU A 41 7.15 -4.73 0.81
N GLY A 42 7.05 -3.47 1.24
CA GLY A 42 8.20 -2.67 1.67
C GLY A 42 8.89 -3.29 2.90
N PHE A 43 8.13 -3.80 3.86
CA PHE A 43 8.70 -4.52 5.00
C PHE A 43 9.45 -5.79 4.59
N THR A 44 8.90 -6.55 3.64
CA THR A 44 9.56 -7.74 3.09
C THR A 44 10.83 -7.35 2.31
N PHE A 45 10.78 -6.25 1.55
CA PHE A 45 11.91 -5.70 0.83
C PHE A 45 13.04 -5.29 1.78
N LEU A 46 12.72 -4.60 2.88
CA LEU A 46 13.71 -4.21 3.89
C LEU A 46 14.45 -5.38 4.53
N ARG A 47 13.79 -6.53 4.66
CA ARG A 47 14.35 -7.73 5.28
C ARG A 47 15.28 -8.53 4.36
N ARG A 48 15.40 -8.17 3.08
CA ARG A 48 16.25 -8.95 2.17
C ARG A 48 17.73 -8.77 2.53
N PRO A 49 18.56 -9.82 2.43
CA PRO A 49 19.96 -9.77 2.86
C PRO A 49 20.78 -8.66 2.19
N GLU A 50 20.47 -8.29 0.95
CA GLU A 50 21.19 -7.29 0.17
C GLU A 50 21.04 -5.86 0.75
N HIS A 51 20.06 -5.66 1.63
CA HIS A 51 19.80 -4.38 2.29
C HIS A 51 20.45 -4.28 3.67
N SER A 52 20.93 -5.39 4.23
CA SER A 52 21.61 -5.40 5.54
C SER A 52 22.88 -4.55 5.58
N ILE A 53 23.52 -4.35 4.43
CA ILE A 53 24.77 -3.60 4.28
C ILE A 53 24.58 -2.08 4.09
N ARG A 54 23.35 -1.59 3.85
CA ARG A 54 23.09 -0.20 3.43
C ARG A 54 23.18 0.82 4.55
N GLY A 55 23.45 0.38 5.78
CA GLY A 55 23.72 1.21 6.94
C GLY A 55 22.48 1.87 7.56
N PRO A 56 22.61 2.48 8.75
CA PRO A 56 21.46 2.91 9.56
C PRO A 56 20.66 4.07 8.97
N SER A 57 21.31 5.00 8.26
CA SER A 57 20.63 6.16 7.68
C SER A 57 19.65 5.75 6.56
N TRP A 58 20.10 4.85 5.68
CA TRP A 58 19.25 4.29 4.63
C TRP A 58 18.09 3.50 5.23
N LEU A 59 18.36 2.66 6.24
CA LEU A 59 17.33 1.85 6.89
C LEU A 59 16.23 2.72 7.51
N ARG A 60 16.59 3.83 8.17
CA ARG A 60 15.60 4.78 8.72
C ARG A 60 14.69 5.38 7.66
N GLY A 61 15.25 5.85 6.55
CA GLY A 61 14.45 6.42 5.45
C GLY A 61 13.52 5.40 4.81
N ALA A 62 14.02 4.17 4.60
CA ALA A 62 13.23 3.10 4.00
C ALA A 62 12.16 2.57 4.97
N ALA A 63 12.43 2.49 6.28
CA ALA A 63 11.43 2.18 7.30
C ALA A 63 10.36 3.27 7.41
N ALA A 64 10.73 4.55 7.35
CA ALA A 64 9.78 5.66 7.32
C ALA A 64 8.83 5.54 6.12
N SER A 65 9.33 5.19 4.93
CA SER A 65 8.47 4.96 3.76
C SER A 65 7.44 3.85 3.99
N VAL A 66 7.80 2.78 4.71
CA VAL A 66 6.88 1.69 5.05
C VAL A 66 5.83 2.16 6.05
N GLU A 67 6.26 2.90 7.09
CA GLU A 67 5.36 3.49 8.09
C GLU A 67 4.34 4.43 7.44
N GLU A 68 4.78 5.26 6.49
CA GLU A 68 3.93 6.20 5.74
C GLU A 68 2.80 5.50 4.98
N HIS A 69 3.08 4.34 4.37
CA HIS A 69 2.05 3.56 3.71
C HIS A 69 0.95 3.08 4.68
N TYR A 70 1.33 2.63 5.87
CA TYR A 70 0.36 2.24 6.89
C TYR A 70 -0.37 3.44 7.49
N ARG A 71 0.31 4.58 7.68
CA ARG A 71 -0.31 5.83 8.12
C ARG A 71 -1.36 6.30 7.13
N TYR A 72 -1.03 6.33 5.84
CA TYR A 72 -1.96 6.73 4.78
C TYR A 72 -3.19 5.81 4.70
N ALA A 73 -3.00 4.49 4.85
CA ALA A 73 -4.13 3.56 4.91
C ALA A 73 -5.07 3.87 6.07
N ARG A 74 -4.53 4.17 7.26
CA ARG A 74 -5.31 4.53 8.45
C ARG A 74 -6.11 5.80 8.24
N GLU A 75 -5.50 6.83 7.67
CA GLU A 75 -6.16 8.09 7.36
C GLU A 75 -7.38 7.89 6.46
N ILE A 76 -7.23 7.09 5.39
CA ILE A 76 -8.35 6.79 4.47
C ILE A 76 -9.46 5.98 5.16
N MET A 77 -9.09 5.08 6.07
CA MET A 77 -10.04 4.25 6.82
C MET A 77 -10.67 4.98 8.01
N GLY A 78 -10.19 6.18 8.37
CA GLY A 78 -10.63 6.89 9.57
C GLY A 78 -10.22 6.20 10.88
N ILE A 79 -9.14 5.40 10.86
CA ILE A 79 -8.60 4.71 12.03
C ILE A 79 -7.67 5.67 12.78
N THR A 80 -7.94 5.88 14.06
CA THR A 80 -7.15 6.70 14.96
C THR A 80 -6.14 5.86 15.75
N ASP A 81 -5.21 6.50 16.45
CA ASP A 81 -4.26 5.78 17.31
C ASP A 81 -4.95 5.05 18.48
N ILE A 82 -6.14 5.49 18.90
CA ILE A 82 -6.96 4.84 19.94
C ILE A 82 -7.48 3.48 19.46
N ASP A 83 -7.67 3.32 18.16
CA ASP A 83 -8.11 2.06 17.55
C ASP A 83 -6.97 1.04 17.44
N GLN A 84 -5.73 1.42 17.80
CA GLN A 84 -4.59 0.51 17.84
C GLN A 84 -4.47 -0.15 19.21
N LEU A 85 -4.67 -1.47 19.27
CA LEU A 85 -4.52 -2.28 20.48
C LEU A 85 -3.08 -2.33 21.05
N TYR A 86 -2.11 -1.70 20.40
CA TYR A 86 -0.67 -1.81 20.73
C TYR A 86 0.12 -0.50 20.58
N ALA A 87 -0.50 0.66 20.78
CA ALA A 87 0.23 1.93 20.87
C ALA A 87 1.13 1.97 22.13
#